data_AF-A0A7K2N1H5-F1
#
_entry.id   AF-A0A7K2N1H5-F1
#
_cell.length_a   1.000
_cell.length_b   1.000
_cell.length_c   1.000
_cell.angle_alpha   90.00
_cell.angle_beta   90.00
_cell.angle_gamma   90.00
#
_symmetry.space_group_name_H-M   'P 1'
#
loop_
_entity.id
_entity.type
_entity.pdbx_description
1 polymer ?
#
loop_
_entity_poly.entity_id
_entity_poly.type
_entity_poly.pdbx_seq_one_letter_code
_entity_poly.pdbx_strand_id
1 'polypeptide(L)'
;SARARRERYVGAWLPDPLPDRAEREHGPGADPADQMILDESVSMAFLVVLESMTPAERVAFVLHDVFRYPFAEIAGILRRTPAACKQLAASARRRVRAARAPATAAAVRADVVRQVKEAWETKDIAALVDLLDPAAVMT
;
A
#
# COMPACT_ATOMS: atom_id res chain seq x y z
N SER A 1 -31.94 23.96 49.59
CA SER A 1 -31.44 23.65 48.24
C SER A 1 -30.03 23.08 48.33
N ALA A 2 -29.74 22.12 47.46
CA ALA A 2 -28.85 20.97 47.70
C ALA A 2 -27.35 21.28 47.87
N ARG A 3 -26.73 20.54 48.81
CA ARG A 3 -25.29 20.39 49.04
C ARG A 3 -24.66 19.66 47.84
N ALA A 4 -23.76 20.31 47.11
CA ALA A 4 -22.91 19.65 46.13
C ALA A 4 -21.61 19.19 46.80
N ARG A 5 -21.39 17.89 46.71
CA ARG A 5 -20.46 17.01 47.41
C ARG A 5 -19.04 17.16 46.83
N ARG A 6 -18.06 17.38 47.71
CA ARG A 6 -16.62 17.28 47.37
C ARG A 6 -16.27 15.80 47.23
N GLU A 7 -16.12 15.31 46.00
CA GLU A 7 -15.51 14.01 45.74
C GLU A 7 -14.02 14.20 45.44
N ARG A 8 -13.21 13.60 46.33
CA ARG A 8 -11.76 13.45 46.19
C ARG A 8 -11.54 12.33 45.19
N TYR A 9 -10.86 12.59 44.09
CA TYR A 9 -10.28 11.53 43.27
C TYR A 9 -8.80 11.41 43.64
N VAL A 10 -8.44 10.20 44.05
CA VAL A 10 -7.14 9.74 44.51
C VAL A 10 -6.43 9.09 43.33
N GLY A 11 -5.18 9.46 43.09
CA GLY A 11 -4.31 8.77 42.14
C GLY A 11 -3.30 9.73 41.55
N ALA A 12 -2.02 9.43 41.72
CA ALA A 12 -0.95 10.07 40.98
C ALA A 12 -1.18 9.76 39.49
N TRP A 13 -1.69 10.74 38.74
CA TRP A 13 -1.65 10.69 37.29
C TRP A 13 -0.18 10.68 36.91
N LEU A 14 0.33 9.51 36.53
CA LEU A 14 1.66 9.37 35.97
C LEU A 14 1.63 10.12 34.63
N PRO A 15 2.39 11.22 34.44
CA PRO A 15 2.52 11.79 33.12
C PRO A 15 3.12 10.73 32.20
N ASP A 16 2.54 10.60 31.01
CA ASP A 16 3.07 9.80 29.90
C ASP A 16 4.57 10.10 29.77
N PRO A 17 5.47 9.08 29.71
CA PRO A 17 6.89 9.33 29.62
C PRO A 17 7.18 10.09 28.32
N LEU A 18 7.39 11.40 28.44
CA LEU A 18 8.00 12.19 27.38
C LEU A 18 9.37 11.57 27.12
N PRO A 19 9.66 11.11 25.89
CA PRO A 19 10.99 10.63 25.56
C PRO A 19 12.00 11.71 25.92
N ASP A 20 12.96 11.30 26.74
CA ASP A 20 13.95 12.17 27.33
C ASP A 20 14.60 13.02 26.23
N ARG A 21 14.76 14.31 26.54
CA ARG A 21 15.52 15.27 25.72
C ARG A 21 17.01 14.88 25.52
N ALA A 22 17.42 13.69 25.94
CA ALA A 22 18.78 13.17 25.85
C ALA A 22 19.10 12.50 24.50
N GLU A 23 18.12 12.21 23.63
CA GLU A 23 18.40 11.61 22.30
C GLU A 23 18.68 12.65 21.20
N ARG A 24 18.89 13.92 21.56
CA ARG A 24 19.22 15.01 20.62
C ARG A 24 20.69 15.04 20.16
N GLU A 25 21.34 13.88 20.07
CA GLU A 25 22.72 13.78 19.57
C GLU A 25 22.90 12.91 18.31
N HIS A 26 21.82 12.43 17.67
CA HIS A 26 21.95 11.64 16.42
C HIS A 26 21.36 12.32 15.18
N GLY A 27 21.94 13.46 14.77
CA GLY A 27 21.89 14.00 13.39
C GLY A 27 20.50 14.18 12.74
N PRO A 28 20.43 14.64 11.48
CA PRO A 28 19.18 14.65 10.72
C PRO A 28 18.93 13.25 10.15
N GLY A 29 18.72 12.28 11.03
CA GLY A 29 18.27 10.93 10.67
C GLY A 29 16.85 10.77 11.20
N ALA A 30 15.88 10.58 10.33
CA ALA A 30 14.52 10.27 10.73
C ALA A 30 14.51 9.10 11.73
N ASP A 31 13.67 9.20 12.76
CA ASP A 31 13.46 8.13 13.73
C ASP A 31 13.14 6.82 12.97
N PRO A 32 13.80 5.69 13.30
CA PRO A 32 13.42 4.38 12.77
C PRO A 32 11.91 4.09 12.83
N ALA A 33 11.21 4.59 13.86
CA ALA A 33 9.76 4.47 13.97
C ALA A 33 9.01 5.25 12.86
N ASP A 34 9.45 6.45 12.52
CA ASP A 34 8.87 7.26 11.44
C ASP A 34 9.07 6.59 10.06
N GLN A 35 10.24 5.99 9.85
CA GLN A 35 10.53 5.25 8.61
C GLN A 35 9.64 4.01 8.46
N MET A 36 9.38 3.28 9.56
CA MET A 36 8.45 2.15 9.55
C MET A 36 7.01 2.59 9.22
N ILE A 37 6.55 3.71 9.81
CA ILE A 37 5.21 4.25 9.55
C ILE A 37 5.08 4.73 8.09
N LEU A 38 6.13 5.36 7.56
CA LEU A 38 6.20 5.79 6.16
C LEU A 38 6.14 4.59 5.20
N ASP A 39 6.92 3.53 5.45
CA ASP A 39 6.94 2.33 4.61
C ASP A 39 5.58 1.60 4.60
N GLU A 40 4.94 1.50 5.76
CA GLU A 40 3.59 0.92 5.89
C GLU A 40 2.56 1.78 5.14
N SER A 41 2.65 3.10 5.26
CA SER A 41 1.76 4.04 4.57
C SER A 41 1.92 3.98 3.05
N VAL A 42 3.16 3.87 2.56
CA VAL A 42 3.46 3.71 1.13
C VAL A 42 2.94 2.37 0.60
N SER A 43 3.16 1.29 1.34
CA SER A 43 2.66 -0.05 1.01
C SER A 43 1.14 -0.08 0.90
N MET A 44 0.44 0.47 1.89
CA MET A 44 -1.02 0.58 1.87
C MET A 44 -1.50 1.45 0.71
N ALA A 45 -0.91 2.63 0.49
CA ALA A 45 -1.29 3.51 -0.62
C ALA A 45 -1.14 2.83 -1.99
N PHE A 46 -0.06 2.06 -2.20
CA PHE A 46 0.13 1.29 -3.42
C PHE A 46 -1.01 0.30 -3.65
N LEU A 47 -1.39 -0.44 -2.60
CA LEU A 47 -2.45 -1.45 -2.66
C LEU A 47 -3.83 -0.83 -2.93
N VAL A 48 -4.13 0.32 -2.35
CA VAL A 48 -5.34 1.11 -2.67
C VAL A 48 -5.37 1.49 -4.15
N VAL A 49 -4.24 1.95 -4.67
CA VAL A 49 -4.14 2.32 -6.09
C VAL A 49 -4.35 1.13 -7.00
N LEU A 50 -3.83 -0.05 -6.64
CA LEU A 50 -4.09 -1.28 -7.39
C LEU A 50 -5.59 -1.66 -7.37
N GLU A 51 -6.31 -1.48 -6.26
CA GLU A 51 -7.76 -1.74 -6.17
C GLU A 51 -8.57 -0.87 -7.16
N SER A 52 -8.09 0.34 -7.48
CA SER A 52 -8.72 1.24 -8.46
C SER A 52 -8.55 0.85 -9.94
N MET A 53 -7.75 -0.18 -10.24
CA MET A 53 -7.43 -0.64 -11.58
C MET A 53 -8.24 -1.88 -11.97
N THR A 54 -8.45 -2.04 -13.28
CA THR A 54 -8.93 -3.33 -13.80
C THR A 54 -7.86 -4.42 -13.58
N PRO A 55 -8.25 -5.70 -13.49
CA PRO A 55 -7.31 -6.81 -13.31
C PRO A 55 -6.16 -6.81 -14.33
N ALA A 56 -6.48 -6.65 -15.62
CA ALA A 56 -5.48 -6.61 -16.69
C ALA A 56 -4.56 -5.38 -16.63
N GLU A 57 -5.05 -4.22 -16.17
CA GLU A 57 -4.20 -3.04 -15.94
C GLU A 57 -3.20 -3.30 -14.82
N ARG A 58 -3.65 -3.97 -13.75
CA ARG A 58 -2.84 -4.31 -12.58
C ARG A 58 -1.69 -5.24 -12.94
N VAL A 59 -2.00 -6.34 -13.64
CA VAL A 59 -0.99 -7.31 -14.12
C VAL A 59 -0.01 -6.64 -15.08
N ALA A 60 -0.51 -5.87 -16.07
CA ALA A 60 0.36 -5.19 -17.04
C ALA A 60 1.31 -4.19 -16.36
N PHE A 61 0.84 -3.47 -15.36
CA PHE A 61 1.64 -2.52 -14.60
C PHE A 61 2.65 -3.20 -13.67
N VAL A 62 2.22 -4.18 -12.87
CA VAL A 62 3.10 -4.86 -11.93
C VAL A 62 4.21 -5.60 -12.68
N LEU A 63 3.87 -6.41 -13.68
CA LEU A 63 4.88 -7.17 -14.43
C LEU A 63 5.85 -6.26 -15.20
N HIS A 64 5.37 -5.16 -15.79
CA HIS A 64 6.24 -4.29 -16.58
C HIS A 64 7.01 -3.27 -15.72
N ASP A 65 6.32 -2.51 -14.88
CA ASP A 65 6.90 -1.36 -14.19
C ASP A 65 7.69 -1.78 -12.94
N VAL A 66 7.28 -2.87 -12.27
CA VAL A 66 7.96 -3.41 -11.08
C VAL A 66 8.95 -4.50 -11.46
N PHE A 67 8.48 -5.53 -12.17
CA PHE A 67 9.31 -6.72 -12.51
C PHE A 67 10.05 -6.62 -13.85
N ARG A 68 9.85 -5.54 -14.62
CA ARG A 68 10.58 -5.27 -15.88
C ARG A 68 10.38 -6.29 -17.00
N TYR A 69 9.28 -7.05 -16.97
CA TYR A 69 8.92 -7.95 -18.06
C TYR A 69 8.61 -7.17 -19.35
N PRO A 70 9.05 -7.68 -20.53
CA PRO A 70 8.70 -7.08 -21.80
C PRO A 70 7.22 -7.32 -22.13
N PHE A 71 6.59 -6.35 -22.81
CA PHE A 71 5.17 -6.44 -23.19
C PHE A 71 4.83 -7.64 -24.09
N ALA A 72 5.82 -8.25 -24.74
CA ALA A 72 5.63 -9.47 -25.53
C ALA A 72 5.32 -10.68 -24.64
N GLU A 73 5.96 -10.79 -23.48
CA GLU A 73 5.71 -11.87 -22.52
C GLU A 73 4.39 -11.65 -21.78
N ILE A 74 4.13 -10.42 -21.35
CA ILE A 74 2.88 -10.02 -20.71
C ILE A 74 1.67 -10.28 -21.63
N ALA A 75 1.85 -10.09 -22.94
CA ALA A 75 0.82 -10.37 -23.94
C ALA A 75 0.39 -11.85 -23.95
N GLY A 76 1.32 -12.78 -23.72
CA GLY A 76 1.01 -14.20 -23.54
C GLY A 76 0.13 -14.44 -22.32
N ILE A 77 0.53 -13.87 -21.17
CA ILE A 77 -0.16 -14.02 -19.89
C ILE A 77 -1.60 -13.47 -19.94
N LEU A 78 -1.77 -12.27 -20.52
CA LEU A 78 -3.06 -11.60 -20.62
C LEU A 78 -3.89 -12.01 -21.84
N ARG A 79 -3.37 -12.90 -22.69
CA ARG A 79 -3.96 -13.30 -23.99
C ARG A 79 -4.40 -12.08 -24.83
N ARG A 80 -3.53 -11.08 -24.91
CA ARG A 80 -3.76 -9.79 -25.59
C ARG A 80 -2.59 -9.46 -26.51
N THR A 81 -2.72 -8.44 -27.34
CA THR A 81 -1.59 -7.95 -28.13
C THR A 81 -0.61 -7.15 -27.27
N PRO A 82 0.69 -7.09 -27.63
CA PRO A 82 1.66 -6.25 -26.91
C PRO A 82 1.27 -4.76 -26.90
N ALA A 83 0.60 -4.29 -27.95
CA ALA A 83 0.09 -2.92 -28.02
C ALA A 83 -1.03 -2.66 -27.00
N ALA A 84 -1.95 -3.61 -26.82
CA ALA A 84 -2.98 -3.53 -25.78
C ALA A 84 -2.36 -3.51 -24.38
N CYS A 85 -1.34 -4.34 -24.13
CA CYS A 85 -0.63 -4.36 -22.84
C CYS A 85 0.06 -3.02 -22.53
N LYS A 86 0.66 -2.36 -23.54
CA LYS A 86 1.21 -1.01 -23.41
C LYS A 86 0.15 0.01 -23.01
N GLN A 87 -1.05 -0.06 -23.62
CA GLN A 87 -2.16 0.83 -23.28
C GLN A 87 -2.66 0.60 -21.85
N LEU A 88 -2.78 -0.65 -21.42
CA LEU A 88 -3.15 -1.03 -20.05
C LEU A 88 -2.14 -0.47 -19.04
N ALA A 89 -0.84 -0.68 -19.24
CA ALA A 89 0.20 -0.14 -18.35
C ALA A 89 0.21 1.39 -18.33
N ALA A 90 0.01 2.05 -19.48
CA ALA A 90 -0.10 3.51 -19.53
C ALA A 90 -1.33 4.03 -18.77
N SER A 91 -2.44 3.29 -18.85
CA SER A 91 -3.68 3.59 -18.12
C SER A 91 -3.52 3.42 -16.61
N ALA A 92 -2.85 2.36 -16.16
CA ALA A 92 -2.45 2.16 -14.78
C ALA A 92 -1.56 3.31 -14.26
N ARG A 93 -0.52 3.68 -15.01
CA ARG A 93 0.36 4.81 -14.65
C ARG A 93 -0.38 6.13 -14.49
N ARG A 94 -1.41 6.40 -15.32
CA ARG A 94 -2.25 7.59 -15.16
C ARG A 94 -3.02 7.56 -13.83
N ARG A 95 -3.56 6.42 -13.42
CA ARG A 95 -4.24 6.25 -12.13
C ARG A 95 -3.29 6.46 -10.95
N VAL A 96 -2.09 5.88 -11.00
CA VAL A 96 -1.06 6.09 -9.97
C VAL A 96 -0.73 7.57 -9.81
N ARG A 97 -0.59 8.29 -10.94
CA ARG A 97 -0.32 9.74 -10.91
C ARG A 97 -1.50 10.53 -10.34
N ALA A 98 -2.74 10.15 -10.66
CA ALA A 98 -3.94 10.79 -10.13
C ALA A 98 -4.11 10.57 -8.62
N ALA A 99 -3.76 9.38 -8.12
CA ALA A 99 -3.86 9.02 -6.71
C ALA A 99 -2.75 9.61 -5.82
N ARG A 100 -1.69 10.20 -6.41
CA ARG A 100 -0.70 10.98 -5.65
C ARG A 100 -1.24 12.34 -5.16
N ALA A 101 -2.41 12.77 -5.63
CA ALA A 101 -3.18 13.83 -4.96
C ALA A 101 -3.83 13.21 -3.71
N PRO A 102 -3.92 13.90 -2.56
CA PRO A 102 -4.35 13.30 -1.30
C PRO A 102 -5.80 12.81 -1.43
N ALA A 103 -5.94 11.52 -1.73
CA ALA A 103 -7.19 10.82 -1.71
C ALA A 103 -7.49 10.51 -0.25
N THR A 104 -8.57 11.08 0.29
CA THR A 104 -9.19 10.55 1.50
C THR A 104 -9.46 9.08 1.24
N ALA A 105 -8.81 8.19 2.00
CA ALA A 105 -8.90 6.76 1.84
C ALA A 105 -10.38 6.32 1.83
N ALA A 106 -10.94 6.14 0.65
CA ALA A 106 -12.22 5.47 0.49
C ALA A 106 -12.09 4.07 1.09
N ALA A 107 -13.19 3.52 1.63
CA ALA A 107 -13.24 2.22 2.28
C ALA A 107 -12.69 1.11 1.38
N VAL A 108 -11.38 0.91 1.48
CA VAL A 108 -10.60 -0.13 0.81
C VAL A 108 -10.89 -1.45 1.49
N ARG A 109 -11.07 -2.52 0.71
CA ARG A 109 -11.21 -3.86 1.28
C ARG A 109 -9.86 -4.32 1.79
N ALA A 110 -9.61 -4.08 3.09
CA ALA A 110 -8.36 -4.41 3.77
C ALA A 110 -7.88 -5.86 3.54
N ASP A 111 -8.79 -6.80 3.33
CA ASP A 111 -8.44 -8.20 3.05
C ASP A 111 -7.72 -8.41 1.71
N VAL A 112 -8.14 -7.71 0.64
CA VAL A 112 -7.52 -7.82 -0.70
C VAL A 112 -6.13 -7.20 -0.67
N VAL A 113 -6.01 -6.06 0.02
CA VAL A 113 -4.75 -5.36 0.27
C VAL A 113 -3.76 -6.28 1.00
N ARG A 114 -4.18 -6.93 2.09
CA ARG A 114 -3.33 -7.87 2.83
C ARG A 114 -2.86 -9.05 1.97
N GLN A 115 -3.76 -9.67 1.21
CA GLN A 115 -3.40 -10.81 0.34
C GLN A 115 -2.35 -10.43 -0.71
N VAL A 116 -2.47 -9.24 -1.31
CA VAL A 116 -1.50 -8.76 -2.30
C VAL A 116 -0.16 -8.41 -1.64
N LYS A 117 -0.16 -7.88 -0.41
CA LYS A 117 1.06 -7.64 0.39
C LYS A 117 1.82 -8.95 0.67
N GLU A 118 1.12 -9.99 1.13
CA GLU A 118 1.71 -11.31 1.40
C GLU A 118 2.30 -11.95 0.13
N ALA A 119 1.61 -11.86 -1.01
CA ALA A 119 2.11 -12.35 -2.29
C ALA A 119 3.34 -11.55 -2.78
N TRP A 120 3.41 -10.25 -2.51
CA TRP A 120 4.58 -9.42 -2.82
C TRP A 120 5.80 -9.77 -1.97
N GLU A 121 5.63 -10.00 -0.67
CA GLU A 121 6.71 -10.33 0.25
C GLU A 121 7.37 -11.67 -0.08
N THR A 122 6.57 -12.64 -0.53
CA THR A 122 7.04 -13.97 -0.94
C THR A 122 7.70 -14.00 -2.32
N LYS A 123 7.56 -12.93 -3.12
CA LYS A 123 8.04 -12.81 -4.51
C LYS A 123 7.54 -13.94 -5.43
N ASP A 124 6.42 -14.58 -5.09
CA ASP A 124 5.79 -15.57 -5.93
C ASP A 124 4.97 -14.88 -7.02
N ILE A 125 5.57 -14.75 -8.20
CA ILE A 125 4.99 -14.04 -9.35
C ILE A 125 3.73 -14.77 -9.85
N ALA A 126 3.66 -16.10 -9.74
CA ALA A 126 2.52 -16.89 -10.22
C ALA A 126 1.31 -16.65 -9.32
N ALA A 127 1.50 -16.82 -8.01
CA ALA A 127 0.46 -16.54 -7.02
C ALA A 127 0.00 -15.08 -7.08
N LEU A 128 0.94 -14.15 -7.34
CA LEU A 128 0.61 -12.74 -7.51
C LEU A 128 -0.25 -12.51 -8.75
N VAL A 129 0.10 -13.06 -9.91
CA VAL A 129 -0.69 -12.87 -11.13
C VAL A 129 -2.12 -13.41 -10.98
N ASP A 130 -2.28 -14.62 -10.41
CA ASP A 130 -3.60 -15.21 -10.16
C ASP A 130 -4.45 -14.36 -9.21
N LEU A 131 -3.82 -13.76 -8.20
CA LEU A 131 -4.48 -12.87 -7.25
C LEU A 131 -4.88 -11.52 -7.88
N LEU A 132 -4.06 -11.00 -8.81
CA LEU A 132 -4.30 -9.70 -9.45
C LEU A 132 -5.30 -9.81 -10.62
N ASP A 133 -5.30 -10.93 -11.34
CA ASP A 133 -6.24 -11.22 -12.43
C ASP A 133 -6.60 -12.72 -12.48
N PRO A 134 -7.79 -13.10 -12.01
CA PRO A 134 -8.24 -14.50 -12.04
C PRO A 134 -8.37 -15.10 -13.44
N ALA A 135 -8.36 -14.27 -14.49
CA ALA A 135 -8.44 -14.71 -15.89
C ALA A 135 -7.07 -14.75 -16.59
N ALA A 136 -6.00 -14.34 -15.91
CA ALA A 136 -4.65 -14.48 -16.41
C ALA A 136 -4.21 -15.94 -16.37
N VAL A 137 -3.37 -16.33 -17.33
CA VAL A 137 -2.83 -17.70 -17.39
C VAL A 137 -1.33 -17.59 -17.50
N MET A 138 -0.62 -18.03 -16.46
CA MET A 138 0.84 -18.12 -16.48
C MET A 138 1.23 -19.56 -16.81
N THR A 139 1.75 -19.76 -18.02
CA THR A 139 2.34 -21.03 -18.50
C THR A 139 3.85 -21.05 -18.32
#